data_AF-A0AAU6P5U8-F1
#
_entry.id   AF-A0AAU6P5U8-F1
#
_cell.length_a   1.000
_cell.length_b   1.000
_cell.length_c   1.000
_cell.angle_alpha   90.00
_cell.angle_beta   90.00
_cell.angle_gamma   90.00
#
_symmetry.space_group_name_H-M   'P 1'
#
loop_
_entity.id
_entity.type
_entity.pdbx_description
1 polymer ?
#
loop_
_entity_poly.entity_id
_entity_poly.type
_entity_poly.pdbx_seq_one_letter_code
_entity_poly.pdbx_strand_id
1 'polypeptide(L)'
;MRKIKSKFNILKIGKFRFYSGLLIGLIYSYLINLLLNLLVKSKDITYALSDGNWSKFLNSEVNFYYSFLIGLLSASIAFCFTTYIWMSKIYIKNKREKLKIRYSQTNAIFTFGLIFLILIRFYQIYFQFNFSGFSLNLKNEYGVCLYFLPAFIFMNNWNNISRIYRTRKSFFISLIIILVYGFILSQ
;
A
#
# COMPACT_ATOMS: atom_id res chain seq x y z
N MET A 1 -2.54 18.94 33.29
CA MET A 1 -1.37 18.08 33.00
C MET A 1 -1.48 17.46 31.61
N ARG A 2 -0.53 17.74 30.69
CA ARG A 2 -0.45 17.05 29.38
C ARG A 2 -0.06 15.59 29.63
N LYS A 3 -0.98 14.64 29.39
CA LYS A 3 -0.64 13.20 29.43
C LYS A 3 0.43 12.90 28.38
N ILE A 4 1.59 12.45 28.84
CA ILE A 4 2.70 12.02 27.97
C ILE A 4 2.23 10.78 27.19
N LYS A 5 2.31 10.83 25.85
CA LYS A 5 1.94 9.69 24.99
C LYS A 5 2.85 8.51 25.28
N SER A 6 2.27 7.30 25.30
CA SER A 6 3.05 6.08 25.48
C SER A 6 3.96 5.81 24.28
N LYS A 7 5.13 5.20 24.52
CA LYS A 7 6.04 4.78 23.44
C LYS A 7 5.39 3.67 22.60
N PHE A 8 5.60 3.70 21.29
CA PHE A 8 5.21 2.60 20.40
C PHE A 8 6.09 1.38 20.71
N ASN A 9 5.52 0.40 21.42
CA ASN A 9 6.21 -0.82 21.84
C ASN A 9 5.30 -2.04 21.70
N ILE A 10 5.90 -3.20 21.46
CA ILE A 10 5.21 -4.50 21.31
C ILE A 10 4.33 -4.80 22.53
N LEU A 11 4.84 -4.56 23.75
CA LEU A 11 4.08 -4.76 24.99
C LEU A 11 2.83 -3.87 25.08
N LYS A 12 2.89 -2.65 24.53
CA LYS A 12 1.75 -1.74 24.55
C LYS A 12 0.69 -2.12 23.54
N ILE A 13 1.05 -2.64 22.37
CA ILE A 13 0.10 -3.09 21.33
C ILE A 13 -0.48 -4.47 21.70
N GLY A 14 0.35 -5.33 22.26
CA GLY A 14 0.11 -6.75 22.51
C GLY A 14 0.92 -7.59 21.52
N LYS A 15 1.68 -8.57 22.04
CA LYS A 15 2.57 -9.42 21.22
C LYS A 15 1.84 -10.06 20.04
N PHE A 16 0.70 -10.72 20.31
CA PHE A 16 -0.11 -11.36 19.28
C PHE A 16 -0.51 -10.39 18.16
N ARG A 17 -1.09 -9.23 18.50
CA ARG A 17 -1.51 -8.22 17.52
C ARG A 17 -0.34 -7.65 16.73
N PHE A 18 0.80 -7.47 17.37
CA PHE A 18 1.98 -6.92 16.72
C PHE A 18 2.46 -7.86 15.61
N TYR A 19 2.69 -9.13 15.94
CA TYR A 19 3.19 -10.13 15.00
C TYR A 19 2.14 -10.57 13.98
N SER A 20 0.89 -10.78 14.38
CA SER A 20 -0.18 -11.11 13.43
C SER A 20 -0.43 -9.98 12.44
N GLY A 21 -0.35 -8.72 12.88
CA GLY A 21 -0.44 -7.55 12.02
C GLY A 21 0.67 -7.49 10.98
N LEU A 22 1.90 -7.84 11.35
CA LEU A 22 3.03 -7.93 10.41
C LEU A 22 2.85 -9.08 9.43
N LEU A 23 2.53 -10.28 9.92
CA LEU A 23 2.33 -11.46 9.09
C LEU A 23 1.21 -11.25 8.06
N ILE A 24 0.07 -10.74 8.51
CA ILE A 24 -1.07 -10.43 7.63
C ILE A 24 -0.69 -9.34 6.62
N GLY A 25 0.04 -8.31 7.04
CA GLY A 25 0.58 -7.29 6.13
C GLY A 25 1.47 -7.89 5.04
N LEU A 26 2.42 -8.76 5.40
CA LEU A 26 3.31 -9.38 4.41
C LEU A 26 2.54 -10.22 3.39
N ILE A 27 1.58 -11.03 3.84
CA ILE A 27 0.72 -11.84 2.98
C ILE A 27 -0.10 -10.95 2.03
N TYR A 28 -0.79 -9.93 2.55
CA TYR A 28 -1.58 -9.03 1.71
C TYR A 28 -0.72 -8.24 0.73
N SER A 29 0.50 -7.85 1.12
CA SER A 29 1.41 -7.17 0.21
C SER A 29 1.77 -8.06 -0.97
N TYR A 30 2.08 -9.33 -0.73
CA TYR A 30 2.37 -10.28 -1.80
C TYR A 30 1.16 -10.49 -2.71
N LEU A 31 -0.03 -10.70 -2.13
CA LEU A 31 -1.28 -10.88 -2.90
C LEU A 31 -1.63 -9.66 -3.75
N ILE A 32 -1.49 -8.45 -3.19
CA ILE A 32 -1.77 -7.19 -3.92
C ILE A 32 -0.73 -6.97 -5.01
N ASN A 33 0.55 -7.25 -4.76
CA ASN A 33 1.61 -7.17 -5.77
C ASN A 33 1.30 -8.08 -6.96
N LEU A 34 0.93 -9.33 -6.67
CA LEU A 34 0.54 -10.31 -7.68
C LEU A 34 -0.68 -9.84 -8.48
N LEU A 35 -1.72 -9.34 -7.79
CA LEU A 35 -2.93 -8.82 -8.44
C LEU A 35 -2.61 -7.65 -9.39
N LEU A 36 -1.83 -6.68 -8.93
CA LEU A 36 -1.48 -5.50 -9.73
C LEU A 36 -0.61 -5.87 -10.94
N ASN A 37 0.33 -6.80 -10.77
CA ASN A 37 1.14 -7.30 -11.88
C ASN A 37 0.29 -8.05 -12.92
N LEU A 38 -0.69 -8.85 -12.48
CA LEU A 38 -1.64 -9.49 -13.40
C LEU A 38 -2.48 -8.47 -14.17
N LEU A 39 -2.93 -7.40 -13.51
CA LEU A 39 -3.64 -6.31 -14.17
C LEU A 39 -2.76 -5.59 -15.20
N VAL A 40 -1.47 -5.39 -14.93
CA VAL A 40 -0.57 -4.82 -15.95
C VAL A 40 -0.43 -5.78 -17.14
N LYS A 41 -0.23 -7.08 -16.90
CA LYS A 41 -0.10 -8.08 -17.98
C LYS A 41 -1.37 -8.27 -18.79
N SER A 42 -2.55 -8.06 -18.23
CA SER A 42 -3.80 -8.17 -19.01
C SER A 42 -3.91 -7.11 -20.11
N LYS A 43 -3.23 -5.95 -19.97
CA LYS A 43 -3.06 -4.99 -21.08
C LYS A 43 -2.39 -5.68 -22.27
N ASP A 44 -1.25 -6.33 -22.04
CA ASP A 44 -0.46 -6.96 -23.11
C ASP A 44 -1.23 -8.11 -23.79
N ILE A 45 -2.00 -8.89 -23.02
CA ILE A 45 -2.88 -9.94 -23.57
C ILE A 45 -3.89 -9.33 -24.53
N THR A 46 -4.53 -8.23 -24.14
CA THR A 46 -5.56 -7.61 -24.96
C THR A 46 -5.01 -6.96 -26.23
N TYR A 47 -3.78 -6.43 -26.19
CA TYR A 47 -3.08 -6.01 -27.41
C TYR A 47 -2.69 -7.18 -28.30
N ALA A 48 -2.20 -8.29 -27.73
CA ALA A 48 -1.87 -9.48 -28.51
C ALA A 48 -3.10 -10.06 -29.22
N LEU A 49 -4.27 -10.02 -28.58
CA LEU A 49 -5.55 -10.42 -29.18
C LEU A 49 -5.99 -9.46 -30.30
N SER A 50 -5.78 -8.15 -30.13
CA SER A 50 -6.13 -7.12 -31.12
C SER A 50 -5.23 -7.14 -32.35
N ASP A 51 -3.91 -7.19 -32.14
CA ASP A 51 -2.90 -7.07 -33.20
C ASP A 51 -2.46 -8.44 -33.77
N GLY A 52 -2.95 -9.55 -33.19
CA GLY A 52 -2.57 -10.93 -33.57
C GLY A 52 -1.12 -11.31 -33.25
N ASN A 53 -0.35 -10.42 -32.62
CA ASN A 53 1.09 -10.58 -32.44
C ASN A 53 1.45 -11.00 -31.00
N TRP A 54 1.46 -12.30 -30.75
CA TRP A 54 1.76 -12.91 -29.45
C TRP A 54 3.22 -12.77 -29.00
N SER A 55 4.14 -12.43 -29.91
CA SER A 55 5.56 -12.26 -29.59
C SER A 55 5.82 -11.11 -28.61
N LYS A 56 5.02 -10.03 -28.69
CA LYS A 56 5.07 -8.90 -27.75
C LYS A 56 4.63 -9.26 -26.34
N PHE A 57 3.69 -10.20 -26.19
CA PHE A 57 3.22 -10.66 -24.88
C PHE A 57 4.25 -11.55 -24.19
N LEU A 58 4.92 -12.44 -24.95
CA LEU A 58 5.92 -13.36 -24.39
C LEU A 58 7.22 -12.65 -23.98
N ASN A 59 7.56 -11.55 -24.65
CA ASN A 59 8.80 -10.80 -24.42
C ASN A 59 8.58 -9.46 -23.67
N SER A 60 7.40 -9.19 -23.10
CA SER A 60 7.18 -7.94 -22.38
C SER A 60 7.89 -7.97 -21.02
N GLU A 61 9.09 -7.40 -20.99
CA GLU A 61 9.79 -7.12 -19.73
C GLU A 61 9.12 -5.94 -19.02
N VAL A 62 8.69 -6.17 -17.78
CA VAL A 62 8.13 -5.09 -16.96
C VAL A 62 9.29 -4.19 -16.51
N ASN A 63 9.30 -2.97 -17.01
CA ASN A 63 10.29 -1.95 -16.64
C ASN A 63 10.36 -1.79 -15.11
N PHE A 64 11.58 -1.79 -14.55
CA PHE A 64 11.85 -1.64 -13.12
C PHE A 64 11.08 -0.49 -12.47
N TYR A 65 10.90 0.63 -13.19
CA TYR A 65 10.10 1.75 -12.70
C TYR A 65 8.67 1.35 -12.31
N TYR A 66 8.00 0.54 -13.13
CA TYR A 66 6.63 0.09 -12.85
C TYR A 66 6.61 -1.01 -11.80
N SER A 67 7.53 -1.97 -11.87
CA SER A 67 7.64 -3.05 -10.87
C SER A 67 7.92 -2.50 -9.47
N PHE A 68 8.82 -1.51 -9.35
CA PHE A 68 9.15 -0.88 -8.08
C PHE A 68 8.01 -0.04 -7.53
N LEU A 69 7.30 0.71 -8.40
CA LEU A 69 6.10 1.44 -8.01
C LEU A 69 5.03 0.48 -7.46
N ILE A 70 4.77 -0.65 -8.15
CA ILE A 70 3.79 -1.66 -7.73
C ILE A 70 4.22 -2.33 -6.42
N GLY A 71 5.51 -2.66 -6.27
CA GLY A 71 6.08 -3.20 -5.03
C GLY A 71 5.90 -2.25 -3.83
N LEU A 72 6.18 -0.96 -4.01
CA LEU A 72 5.95 0.04 -2.96
C LEU A 72 4.46 0.27 -2.68
N LEU A 73 3.63 0.32 -3.72
CA LEU A 73 2.19 0.49 -3.57
C LEU A 73 1.57 -0.65 -2.79
N SER A 74 1.92 -1.89 -3.14
CA SER A 74 1.43 -3.08 -2.45
C SER A 74 1.88 -3.12 -0.99
N ALA A 75 3.15 -2.81 -0.70
CA ALA A 75 3.68 -2.73 0.67
C ALA A 75 2.97 -1.64 1.50
N SER A 76 2.78 -0.45 0.92
CA SER A 76 2.09 0.66 1.59
C SER A 76 0.61 0.38 1.82
N ILE A 77 -0.08 -0.25 0.86
CA ILE A 77 -1.47 -0.66 1.02
C ILE A 77 -1.57 -1.75 2.10
N ALA A 78 -0.67 -2.72 2.09
CA ALA A 78 -0.66 -3.78 3.08
C ALA A 78 -0.41 -3.26 4.51
N PHE A 79 0.34 -2.18 4.64
CA PHE A 79 0.54 -1.48 5.90
C PHE A 79 -0.77 -0.92 6.49
N CYS A 80 -1.82 -0.69 5.69
CA CYS A 80 -3.16 -0.39 6.19
C CYS A 80 -3.72 -1.56 7.02
N PHE A 81 -3.55 -2.81 6.58
CA PHE A 81 -3.99 -3.99 7.33
C PHE A 81 -3.19 -4.17 8.62
N THR A 82 -1.87 -4.00 8.56
CA THR A 82 -1.02 -4.00 9.76
C THR A 82 -1.48 -2.95 10.76
N THR A 83 -1.76 -1.73 10.31
CA THR A 83 -2.24 -0.63 11.15
C THR A 83 -3.61 -0.93 11.74
N TYR A 84 -4.53 -1.49 10.94
CA TYR A 84 -5.85 -1.93 11.41
C TYR A 84 -5.73 -2.94 12.57
N ILE A 85 -4.88 -3.94 12.43
CA ILE A 85 -4.68 -4.98 13.45
C ILE A 85 -3.99 -4.41 14.69
N TRP A 86 -2.96 -3.56 14.52
CA TRP A 86 -2.29 -2.91 15.65
C TRP A 86 -3.24 -2.03 16.47
N MET A 87 -4.29 -1.49 15.86
CA MET A 87 -5.30 -0.65 16.51
C MET A 87 -6.53 -1.43 17.00
N SER A 88 -6.58 -2.75 16.85
CA SER A 88 -7.72 -3.60 17.25
C SER A 88 -7.84 -3.86 18.77
N LYS A 89 -7.53 -2.88 19.62
CA LYS A 89 -7.61 -3.05 21.09
C LYS A 89 -9.06 -3.13 21.58
N ILE A 90 -9.39 -4.25 22.21
CA ILE A 90 -10.73 -4.54 22.75
C ILE A 90 -10.96 -3.78 24.08
N TYR A 91 -9.97 -3.77 24.97
CA TYR A 91 -10.11 -3.22 26.32
C TYR A 91 -9.32 -1.92 26.48
N ILE A 92 -10.05 -0.80 26.52
CA ILE A 92 -9.48 0.54 26.75
C ILE A 92 -10.36 1.22 27.81
N LYS A 93 -9.79 1.48 28.99
CA LYS A 93 -10.52 2.10 30.12
C LYS A 93 -10.94 3.56 29.83
N ASN A 94 -10.18 4.28 29.00
CA ASN A 94 -10.42 5.69 28.73
C ASN A 94 -11.22 5.92 27.42
N LYS A 95 -12.41 6.53 27.52
CA LYS A 95 -13.30 6.81 26.38
C LYS A 95 -12.62 7.63 25.27
N ARG A 96 -11.83 8.65 25.62
CA ARG A 96 -11.15 9.51 24.62
C ARG A 96 -10.06 8.75 23.85
N GLU A 97 -9.38 7.83 24.52
CA GLU A 97 -8.35 6.99 23.90
C GLU A 97 -8.97 5.91 23.01
N LYS A 98 -10.10 5.34 23.45
CA LYS A 98 -10.93 4.40 22.68
C LYS A 98 -11.37 5.02 21.34
N LEU A 99 -11.86 6.26 21.35
CA LEU A 99 -12.26 6.97 20.13
C LEU A 99 -11.10 7.17 19.16
N LYS A 100 -9.91 7.58 19.65
CA LYS A 100 -8.72 7.75 18.80
C LYS A 100 -8.27 6.45 18.15
N ILE A 101 -8.29 5.35 18.91
CA ILE A 101 -7.91 4.02 18.43
C ILE A 101 -8.91 3.53 17.38
N ARG A 102 -10.22 3.67 17.63
CA ARG A 102 -11.27 3.30 16.67
C ARG A 102 -11.21 4.14 15.40
N TYR A 103 -11.00 5.45 15.53
CA TYR A 103 -10.78 6.31 14.38
C TYR A 103 -9.56 5.86 13.56
N SER A 104 -8.43 5.57 14.21
CA SER A 104 -7.24 5.06 13.52
C SER A 104 -7.50 3.73 12.81
N GLN A 105 -8.29 2.85 13.42
CA GLN A 105 -8.67 1.55 12.86
C GLN A 105 -9.55 1.73 11.61
N THR A 106 -10.64 2.50 11.72
CA THR A 106 -11.54 2.77 10.59
C THR A 106 -10.83 3.53 9.47
N ASN A 107 -9.98 4.51 9.81
CA ASN A 107 -9.26 5.29 8.81
C ASN A 107 -8.30 4.43 7.99
N ALA A 108 -7.67 3.40 8.58
CA ALA A 108 -6.80 2.49 7.84
C ALA A 108 -7.56 1.69 6.77
N ILE A 109 -8.73 1.11 7.12
CA ILE A 109 -9.59 0.41 6.15
C ILE A 109 -10.18 1.36 5.11
N PHE A 110 -10.65 2.54 5.55
CA PHE A 110 -11.19 3.53 4.65
C PHE A 110 -10.16 3.99 3.61
N THR A 111 -8.93 4.24 4.07
CA THR A 111 -7.80 4.57 3.20
C THR A 111 -7.55 3.46 2.19
N PHE A 112 -7.47 2.20 2.63
CA PHE A 112 -7.37 1.05 1.74
C PHE A 112 -8.46 1.03 0.67
N GLY A 113 -9.73 1.11 1.06
CA GLY A 113 -10.86 1.06 0.13
C GLY A 113 -10.86 2.22 -0.86
N LEU A 114 -10.55 3.44 -0.40
CA LEU A 114 -10.48 4.63 -1.24
C LEU A 114 -9.37 4.52 -2.29
N ILE A 115 -8.17 4.08 -1.88
CA ILE A 115 -7.05 3.87 -2.82
C ILE A 115 -7.42 2.82 -3.85
N PHE A 116 -8.02 1.71 -3.42
CA PHE A 116 -8.37 0.62 -4.32
C PHE A 116 -9.42 1.06 -5.35
N LEU A 117 -10.42 1.84 -4.93
CA LEU A 117 -11.41 2.43 -5.83
C LEU A 117 -10.76 3.37 -6.85
N ILE A 118 -9.85 4.23 -6.40
CA ILE A 118 -9.08 5.13 -7.26
C ILE A 118 -8.27 4.31 -8.27
N LEU A 119 -7.53 3.29 -7.82
CA LEU A 119 -6.72 2.44 -8.69
C LEU A 119 -7.56 1.71 -9.75
N ILE A 120 -8.74 1.19 -9.39
CA ILE A 120 -9.65 0.56 -10.35
C ILE A 120 -10.08 1.57 -11.43
N ARG A 121 -10.46 2.79 -11.03
CA ARG A 121 -10.86 3.84 -11.98
C ARG A 121 -9.71 4.29 -12.87
N PHE A 122 -8.53 4.49 -12.30
CA PHE A 122 -7.33 4.83 -13.08
C PHE A 122 -6.97 3.71 -14.06
N TYR A 123 -7.05 2.46 -13.63
CA TYR A 123 -6.80 1.31 -14.49
C TYR A 123 -7.80 1.24 -15.65
N GLN A 124 -9.09 1.46 -15.37
CA GLN A 124 -10.13 1.51 -16.41
C GLN A 124 -9.85 2.61 -17.45
N ILE A 125 -9.54 3.83 -17.01
CA ILE A 125 -9.21 4.97 -17.88
C ILE A 125 -7.96 4.66 -18.70
N TYR A 126 -6.88 4.22 -18.02
CA TYR A 126 -5.62 3.86 -18.66
C TYR A 126 -5.82 2.78 -19.73
N PHE A 127 -6.65 1.78 -19.46
CA PHE A 127 -6.95 0.71 -20.42
C PHE A 127 -7.73 1.25 -21.63
N GLN A 128 -8.77 2.07 -21.40
CA GLN A 128 -9.60 2.64 -22.47
C GLN A 128 -8.81 3.53 -23.44
N PHE A 129 -7.94 4.41 -22.93
CA PHE A 129 -7.11 5.29 -23.77
C PHE A 129 -6.08 4.52 -24.59
N ASN A 130 -5.46 3.50 -23.97
CA ASN A 130 -4.51 2.62 -24.63
C ASN A 130 -5.17 1.84 -25.79
N PHE A 131 -6.43 1.43 -25.63
CA PHE A 131 -7.19 0.76 -26.69
C PHE A 131 -7.59 1.66 -27.85
N SER A 132 -7.87 2.94 -27.60
CA SER A 132 -8.26 3.90 -28.65
C SER A 132 -7.09 4.43 -29.49
N GLY A 133 -5.92 3.79 -29.38
CA GLY A 133 -4.70 4.14 -30.13
C GLY A 133 -3.84 5.22 -29.47
N PHE A 134 -4.20 5.72 -28.29
CA PHE A 134 -3.38 6.67 -27.53
C PHE A 134 -2.41 5.94 -26.59
N SER A 135 -1.10 6.15 -26.74
CA SER A 135 -0.09 5.55 -25.86
C SER A 135 0.17 6.41 -24.63
N LEU A 136 -0.65 6.25 -23.59
CA LEU A 136 -0.39 6.86 -22.28
C LEU A 136 0.82 6.19 -21.62
N ASN A 137 1.95 6.89 -21.55
CA ASN A 137 3.14 6.43 -20.83
C ASN A 137 3.26 7.17 -19.50
N LEU A 138 2.75 6.53 -18.44
CA LEU A 138 2.70 7.08 -17.08
C LEU A 138 4.07 7.56 -16.56
N LYS A 139 5.16 6.89 -16.93
CA LYS A 139 6.53 7.30 -16.57
C LYS A 139 6.90 8.66 -17.19
N ASN A 140 6.55 8.88 -18.45
CA ASN A 140 6.91 10.11 -19.16
C ASN A 140 6.06 11.29 -18.69
N GLU A 141 4.78 11.05 -18.40
CA GLU A 141 3.85 12.12 -18.00
C GLU A 141 3.96 12.51 -16.53
N TYR A 142 4.11 11.52 -15.64
CA TYR A 142 4.03 11.77 -14.19
C TYR A 142 5.36 11.53 -13.47
N GLY A 143 6.27 10.73 -14.02
CA GLY A 143 7.57 10.45 -13.44
C GLY A 143 7.53 10.19 -11.93
N VAL A 144 8.38 10.88 -11.17
CA VAL A 144 8.49 10.68 -9.72
C VAL A 144 7.18 10.94 -8.96
N CYS A 145 6.24 11.72 -9.50
CA CYS A 145 4.99 12.06 -8.83
C CYS A 145 4.14 10.82 -8.50
N LEU A 146 4.23 9.73 -9.27
CA LEU A 146 3.50 8.49 -8.97
C LEU A 146 3.94 7.85 -7.64
N TYR A 147 5.19 8.04 -7.23
CA TYR A 147 5.70 7.54 -5.94
C TYR A 147 5.15 8.29 -4.74
N PHE A 148 4.51 9.47 -4.93
CA PHE A 148 3.81 10.13 -3.83
C PHE A 148 2.59 9.35 -3.37
N LEU A 149 1.98 8.52 -4.21
CA LEU A 149 0.86 7.69 -3.80
C LEU A 149 1.28 6.68 -2.70
N PRO A 150 2.23 5.75 -2.90
CA PRO A 150 2.68 4.86 -1.83
C PRO A 150 3.20 5.61 -0.60
N ALA A 151 3.88 6.76 -0.78
CA ALA A 151 4.34 7.59 0.32
C ALA A 151 3.16 8.17 1.15
N PHE A 152 2.13 8.70 0.49
CA PHE A 152 0.93 9.23 1.14
C PHE A 152 0.23 8.18 1.99
N ILE A 153 0.05 6.96 1.45
CA ILE A 153 -0.61 5.85 2.14
C ILE A 153 0.15 5.49 3.41
N PHE A 154 1.47 5.34 3.30
CA PHE A 154 2.34 5.04 4.42
C PHE A 154 2.29 6.15 5.49
N MET A 155 2.44 7.40 5.08
CA MET A 155 2.42 8.55 5.98
C MET A 155 1.07 8.72 6.67
N ASN A 156 -0.05 8.50 5.97
CA ASN A 156 -1.38 8.59 6.55
C ASN A 156 -1.58 7.57 7.68
N ASN A 157 -1.17 6.32 7.47
CA ASN A 157 -1.20 5.29 8.50
C ASN A 157 -0.32 5.69 9.72
N TRP A 158 0.91 6.15 9.49
CA TRP A 158 1.77 6.60 10.58
C TRP A 158 1.27 7.85 11.30
N ASN A 159 0.61 8.77 10.59
CA ASN A 159 -0.04 9.92 11.20
C ASN A 159 -1.10 9.45 12.21
N ASN A 160 -1.92 8.47 11.83
CA ASN A 160 -2.90 7.88 12.74
C ASN A 160 -2.25 7.21 13.97
N ILE A 161 -1.18 6.44 13.77
CA ILE A 161 -0.43 5.80 14.87
C ILE A 161 0.18 6.86 15.80
N SER A 162 0.75 7.94 15.24
CA SER A 162 1.43 9.01 15.99
C SER A 162 0.47 9.84 16.86
N ARG A 163 -0.82 9.86 16.53
CA ARG A 163 -1.86 10.48 17.37
C ARG A 163 -2.02 9.74 18.71
N ILE A 164 -1.67 8.46 18.75
CA ILE A 164 -1.85 7.56 19.91
C ILE A 164 -0.51 7.32 20.61
N TYR A 165 0.55 7.03 19.86
CA TYR A 165 1.87 6.64 20.38
C TYR A 165 2.96 7.64 19.99
N ARG A 166 4.09 7.60 20.69
CA ARG A 166 5.34 8.24 20.25
C ARG A 166 6.07 7.29 19.30
N THR A 167 6.24 7.69 18.04
CA THR A 167 6.56 6.78 16.93
C THR A 167 7.90 7.04 16.22
N ARG A 168 8.66 8.09 16.57
CA ARG A 168 9.83 8.55 15.79
C ARG A 168 10.79 7.44 15.36
N LYS A 169 11.23 6.57 16.27
CA LYS A 169 12.15 5.47 15.94
C LYS A 169 11.48 4.40 15.05
N SER A 170 10.28 3.97 15.43
CA SER A 170 9.53 2.93 14.71
C SER A 170 9.15 3.35 13.29
N PHE A 171 8.88 4.64 13.08
CA PHE A 171 8.65 5.22 11.76
C PHE A 171 9.85 4.98 10.83
N PHE A 172 11.05 5.41 11.22
CA PHE A 172 12.25 5.23 10.39
C PHE A 172 12.58 3.76 10.13
N ILE A 173 12.43 2.90 11.13
CA ILE A 173 12.63 1.46 10.95
C ILE A 173 11.65 0.90 9.91
N SER A 174 10.36 1.24 10.02
CA SER A 174 9.36 0.76 9.06
C SER A 174 9.50 1.35 7.66
N LEU A 175 10.01 2.58 7.54
CA LEU A 175 10.30 3.21 6.25
C LEU A 175 11.35 2.39 5.50
N ILE A 176 12.45 2.03 6.17
CA ILE A 176 13.51 1.20 5.60
C ILE A 176 12.94 -0.18 5.22
N ILE A 177 12.13 -0.80 6.09
CA ILE A 177 11.51 -2.09 5.80
C ILE A 177 10.63 -2.02 4.54
N ILE A 178 9.80 -0.99 4.38
CA ILE A 178 8.94 -0.85 3.20
C ILE A 178 9.74 -0.61 1.92
N LEU A 179 10.82 0.18 1.98
CA LEU A 179 11.68 0.41 0.82
C LEU A 179 12.39 -0.88 0.38
N VAL A 180 12.99 -1.60 1.33
CA VAL A 180 13.66 -2.89 1.06
C VAL A 180 12.66 -3.93 0.58
N TYR A 181 11.50 -4.04 1.23
CA TYR A 181 10.49 -5.01 0.86
C TYR A 181 9.83 -4.70 -0.49
N GLY A 182 9.58 -3.42 -0.78
CA GLY A 182 9.10 -2.97 -2.09
C GLY A 182 10.11 -3.27 -3.20
N PHE A 183 11.42 -3.15 -2.92
CA PHE A 183 12.47 -3.57 -3.84
C PHE A 183 12.46 -5.09 -4.07
N ILE A 184 12.32 -5.90 -3.02
CA ILE A 184 12.21 -7.37 -3.15
C ILE A 184 10.99 -7.76 -3.99
N LEU A 185 9.85 -7.10 -3.80
CA LEU A 185 8.63 -7.36 -4.57
C LEU A 185 8.70 -6.88 -6.03
N SER A 186 9.71 -6.08 -6.36
CA SER A 186 9.91 -5.55 -7.72
C SER A 186 10.84 -6.40 -8.59
N GLN A 187 11.49 -7.40 -7.98
CA GLN A 187 12.25 -8.45 -8.66
C GLN A 187 11.30 -9.55 -9.14
#